data_AF-A0AAV5GD92-F1
#
_entry.id   AF-A0AAV5GD92-F1
#
_cell.length_a   1.000
_cell.length_b   1.000
_cell.length_c   1.000
_cell.angle_alpha   90.00
_cell.angle_beta   90.00
_cell.angle_gamma   90.00
#
_symmetry.space_group_name_H-M   'P 1'
#
loop_
_entity.id
_entity.type
_entity.pdbx_description
1 polymer ?
#
loop_
_entity_poly.entity_id
_entity_poly.type
_entity_poly.pdbx_seq_one_letter_code
_entity_poly.pdbx_strand_id
1 'polypeptide(L)'
;MGMLTGGLVGLTIGFIFGNFAILSGGAGRKGYLPTLSTYMLSSGATFAFFMSIGTVIRTDGLTMQEWAAQQVREGRAIGLPGVPHQVPAVRERMDKRERL
;
A
#
# COMPACT_ATOMS: atom_id res chain seq x y z
N MET A 1 -4.68 -4.33 -4.04
CA MET A 1 -3.33 -4.36 -3.43
C MET A 1 -3.35 -4.60 -1.91
N GLY A 2 -4.30 -4.07 -1.13
CA GLY A 2 -4.26 -4.15 0.35
C GLY A 2 -4.39 -5.57 0.94
N MET A 3 -5.02 -6.53 0.26
CA MET A 3 -5.05 -7.91 0.72
C MET A 3 -3.65 -8.54 0.80
N LEU A 4 -2.83 -8.35 -0.23
CA LEU A 4 -1.47 -8.91 -0.29
C LEU A 4 -0.55 -8.22 0.71
N THR A 5 -0.53 -6.88 0.75
CA THR A 5 0.32 -6.14 1.68
C THR A 5 -0.14 -6.31 3.13
N GLY A 6 -1.46 -6.28 3.38
CA GLY A 6 -2.04 -6.55 4.69
C GLY A 6 -1.75 -7.98 5.17
N GLY A 7 -1.81 -8.97 4.28
CA GLY A 7 -1.44 -10.35 4.59
C GLY A 7 0.03 -10.51 4.95
N LEU A 8 0.95 -9.88 4.19
CA LEU A 8 2.40 -9.92 4.47
C LEU A 8 2.76 -9.24 5.79
N VAL A 9 2.18 -8.06 6.06
CA VAL A 9 2.37 -7.35 7.34
C VAL A 9 1.79 -8.18 8.49
N GLY A 10 0.59 -8.73 8.34
CA GLY A 10 -0.04 -9.59 9.34
C GLY A 10 0.74 -10.87 9.63
N LEU A 11 1.34 -11.48 8.61
CA LEU A 11 2.26 -12.62 8.77
C LEU A 11 3.52 -12.23 9.54
N THR A 12 4.10 -11.07 9.26
CA THR A 12 5.34 -10.60 9.92
C THR A 12 5.09 -10.24 11.39
N ILE A 13 4.00 -9.51 11.66
CA ILE A 13 3.59 -9.20 13.04
C ILE A 13 3.21 -10.48 13.78
N GLY A 14 2.46 -11.38 13.15
CA GLY A 14 2.11 -12.68 13.72
C GLY A 14 3.33 -13.56 13.99
N PHE A 15 4.40 -13.43 13.21
CA PHE A 15 5.67 -14.09 13.47
C PHE A 15 6.36 -13.52 14.72
N ILE A 16 6.47 -12.19 14.83
CA ILE A 16 7.11 -11.54 15.99
C ILE A 16 6.33 -11.83 17.28
N PHE A 17 5.01 -11.56 17.27
CA PHE A 17 4.15 -11.79 18.43
C PHE A 17 4.00 -13.27 18.76
N GLY A 18 3.93 -14.14 17.74
CA GLY A 18 3.88 -15.58 17.94
C GLY A 18 5.17 -16.11 18.57
N ASN A 19 6.33 -15.64 18.14
CA ASN A 19 7.61 -16.04 18.72
C ASN A 19 7.77 -15.49 20.15
N PHE A 20 7.35 -14.24 20.39
CA PHE A 20 7.31 -13.67 21.74
C PHE A 20 6.36 -14.44 22.67
N ALA A 21 5.15 -14.77 22.23
CA ALA A 21 4.19 -15.55 23.01
C ALA A 21 4.72 -16.94 23.37
N ILE A 22 5.46 -17.57 22.46
CA ILE A 22 6.09 -18.88 22.69
C ILE A 22 7.29 -18.77 23.66
N LEU A 23 8.12 -17.74 23.52
CA LEU A 23 9.26 -17.51 24.41
C LEU A 23 8.82 -17.16 25.83
N SER A 24 7.73 -16.40 25.98
CA SER A 24 7.22 -15.97 27.29
C SER A 24 6.29 -16.99 27.97
N GLY A 25 5.43 -17.66 27.20
CA GLY A 25 4.41 -18.59 27.72
C GLY A 25 4.73 -20.07 27.53
N GLY A 26 5.83 -20.38 26.85
CA GLY A 26 6.17 -21.72 26.39
C GLY A 26 5.42 -22.12 25.11
N ALA A 27 6.07 -22.91 24.26
CA ALA A 27 5.39 -23.59 23.17
C ALA A 27 4.46 -24.64 23.81
N GLY A 28 3.16 -24.37 23.85
CA GLY A 28 2.18 -25.23 24.52
C GLY A 28 2.20 -26.69 24.04
N ARG A 29 1.28 -27.53 24.52
CA ARG A 29 1.22 -28.99 24.22
C ARG A 29 1.23 -29.38 22.74
N LYS A 30 0.96 -28.44 21.82
CA LYS A 30 1.01 -28.65 20.36
C LYS A 30 2.39 -28.39 19.74
N GLY A 31 3.38 -27.95 20.50
CA GLY A 31 4.73 -27.65 20.01
C GLY A 31 4.86 -26.24 19.40
N TYR A 32 6.08 -25.92 18.98
CA TYR A 32 6.49 -24.58 18.52
C TYR A 32 5.82 -24.18 17.20
N LEU A 33 6.00 -25.01 16.16
CA LEU A 33 5.53 -24.75 14.79
C LEU A 33 4.00 -24.59 14.67
N PRO A 34 3.15 -25.44 15.30
CA PRO A 34 1.70 -25.29 15.20
C PRO A 34 1.18 -24.04 15.91
N THR A 35 1.78 -23.69 17.05
CA THR A 35 1.43 -22.47 17.78
C THR A 35 1.83 -21.25 16.96
N LEU A 36 3.07 -21.21 16.47
CA LEU A 36 3.59 -20.11 15.66
C LEU A 36 2.78 -19.89 14.38
N SER A 37 2.54 -20.97 13.61
CA SER A 37 1.75 -20.90 12.38
C SER A 37 0.31 -20.45 12.63
N THR A 38 -0.31 -20.82 13.75
CA THR A 38 -1.64 -20.32 14.13
C THR A 38 -1.64 -18.80 14.35
N TYR A 39 -0.64 -18.27 15.06
CA TYR A 39 -0.50 -16.82 15.27
C TYR A 39 -0.26 -16.08 13.95
N MET A 40 0.61 -16.61 13.08
CA MET A 40 0.90 -16.06 11.76
C MET A 40 -0.32 -16.07 10.84
N LEU A 41 -1.03 -17.20 10.78
CA LEU A 41 -2.18 -17.37 9.90
C LEU A 41 -3.37 -16.53 10.36
N SER A 42 -3.64 -16.52 11.67
CA SER A 42 -4.74 -15.72 12.25
C SER A 42 -4.50 -14.22 12.05
N SER A 43 -3.27 -13.74 12.27
CA SER A 43 -2.93 -12.32 12.09
C SER A 43 -2.90 -11.94 10.61
N GLY A 44 -2.31 -12.78 9.76
CA GLY A 44 -2.29 -12.58 8.30
C GLY A 44 -3.71 -12.53 7.71
N ALA A 45 -4.59 -13.42 8.14
CA ALA A 45 -5.97 -13.49 7.66
C ALA A 45 -6.78 -12.24 8.03
N THR A 46 -6.70 -11.76 9.27
CA THR A 46 -7.48 -10.58 9.71
C THR A 46 -6.99 -9.31 9.03
N PHE A 47 -5.68 -9.08 8.97
CA PHE A 47 -5.13 -7.90 8.28
C PHE A 47 -5.37 -7.94 6.77
N ALA A 48 -5.27 -9.11 6.13
CA ALA A 48 -5.63 -9.27 4.72
C ALA A 48 -7.12 -9.00 4.48
N PHE A 49 -8.01 -9.47 5.36
CA PHE A 49 -9.45 -9.26 5.27
C PHE A 49 -9.84 -7.79 5.40
N PHE A 50 -9.41 -7.11 6.48
CA PHE A 50 -9.73 -5.70 6.68
C PHE A 50 -9.14 -4.79 5.61
N MET A 51 -7.90 -5.04 5.18
CA MET A 51 -7.26 -4.25 4.13
C MET A 51 -7.84 -4.56 2.74
N SER A 52 -8.39 -5.76 2.51
CA SER A 52 -9.13 -6.07 1.28
C SER A 52 -10.36 -5.16 1.16
N ILE A 53 -11.17 -5.07 2.22
CA ILE A 53 -12.35 -4.18 2.29
C ILE A 53 -11.92 -2.72 2.12
N GLY A 54 -10.89 -2.28 2.84
CA GLY A 54 -10.36 -0.92 2.70
C GLY A 54 -9.86 -0.59 1.30
N THR A 55 -9.33 -1.58 0.57
CA THR A 55 -8.91 -1.40 -0.83
C THR A 55 -10.12 -1.22 -1.74
N VAL A 56 -11.17 -2.04 -1.57
CA VAL A 56 -12.41 -1.92 -2.35
C VAL A 56 -13.03 -0.54 -2.14
N ILE A 57 -13.20 -0.13 -0.87
CA ILE A 57 -13.78 1.19 -0.53
C ILE A 57 -12.92 2.35 -1.06
N ARG A 58 -11.59 2.27 -0.97
CA ARG A 58 -10.69 3.32 -1.49
C ARG A 58 -10.61 3.37 -3.02
N THR A 59 -11.09 2.34 -3.72
CA THR A 59 -11.04 2.28 -5.18
C THR A 59 -12.24 2.98 -5.83
N ASP A 60 -13.33 3.23 -5.08
CA ASP A 60 -14.53 3.93 -5.58
C ASP A 60 -14.45 5.47 -5.58
N GLY A 61 -13.50 6.07 -4.86
CA GLY A 61 -13.26 7.51 -4.92
C GLY A 61 -12.06 7.78 -5.81
N LEU A 62 -12.15 8.73 -6.76
CA LEU A 62 -10.90 9.26 -7.33
C LEU A 62 -10.00 9.62 -6.15
N THR A 63 -8.74 9.23 -6.21
CA THR A 63 -7.82 9.51 -5.11
C THR A 63 -7.85 11.00 -4.80
N MET A 64 -7.72 11.42 -3.54
CA MET A 64 -7.61 12.85 -3.19
C MET A 64 -6.54 13.56 -4.05
N GLN A 65 -5.55 12.81 -4.55
CA GLN A 65 -4.53 13.24 -5.51
C GLN A 65 -5.07 13.45 -6.94
N GLU A 66 -6.01 12.62 -7.42
CA GLU A 66 -6.73 12.81 -8.69
C GLU A 66 -7.80 13.91 -8.60
N TRP A 67 -8.51 14.06 -7.46
CA TRP A 67 -9.37 15.22 -7.21
C TRP A 67 -8.56 16.51 -7.13
N ALA A 68 -7.43 16.50 -6.44
CA ALA A 68 -6.52 17.65 -6.40
C ALA A 68 -5.95 17.94 -7.79
N ALA A 69 -5.57 16.91 -8.56
CA ALA A 69 -5.13 17.08 -9.94
C ALA A 69 -6.25 17.59 -10.85
N GLN A 70 -7.51 17.16 -10.66
CA GLN A 70 -8.67 17.68 -11.39
C GLN A 70 -9.01 19.12 -10.98
N GLN A 71 -8.93 19.48 -9.70
CA GLN A 71 -9.15 20.86 -9.22
C GLN A 71 -8.06 21.82 -9.70
N VAL A 72 -6.81 21.34 -9.81
CA VAL A 72 -5.71 22.08 -10.44
C VAL A 72 -5.92 22.21 -11.95
N ARG A 73 -6.41 21.16 -12.63
CA ARG A 73 -6.78 21.21 -14.07
C ARG A 73 -7.98 22.12 -14.35
N GLU A 74 -8.93 22.22 -13.44
CA GLU A 74 -10.12 23.07 -13.55
C GLU A 74 -9.88 24.52 -13.11
N GLY A 75 -8.68 24.88 -12.63
CA GLY A 75 -8.34 26.26 -12.24
C GLY A 75 -9.15 26.80 -11.05
N ARG A 76 -9.82 25.93 -10.29
CA ARG A 76 -10.67 26.28 -9.13
C ARG A 76 -9.97 26.14 -7.78
N ALA A 77 -8.67 25.83 -7.76
CA ALA A 77 -7.88 25.77 -6.55
C ALA A 77 -7.48 27.18 -6.11
N ILE A 78 -8.23 27.74 -5.15
CA ILE A 78 -7.90 29.02 -4.49
C ILE A 78 -6.63 28.80 -3.65
N GLY A 79 -5.50 29.34 -4.12
CA GLY A 79 -4.32 29.57 -3.27
C GLY A 79 -3.06 28.72 -3.48
N LEU A 80 -2.90 27.98 -4.59
CA LEU A 80 -1.63 27.30 -4.91
C LEU A 80 -1.06 27.77 -6.27
N PRO A 81 0.26 28.01 -6.38
CA PRO A 81 0.88 28.31 -7.67
C PRO A 81 0.75 27.09 -8.58
N GLY A 82 0.19 27.29 -9.78
CA GLY A 82 -0.03 26.24 -10.76
C GLY A 82 1.26 25.45 -11.03
N VAL A 83 1.19 24.13 -10.88
CA VAL A 83 2.30 23.25 -11.22
C VAL A 83 2.49 23.30 -12.74
N PRO A 84 3.67 23.74 -13.25
CA PRO A 84 3.91 23.75 -14.68
C PRO A 84 3.91 22.31 -15.20
N HIS A 85 3.05 22.07 -16.19
CA HIS A 85 3.12 20.89 -17.05
C HIS A 85 4.53 20.80 -17.64
N GLN A 86 5.39 19.89 -17.16
CA GLN A 86 6.60 19.57 -17.89
C GLN A 86 6.19 18.82 -19.16
N VAL A 87 6.25 19.61 -20.23
CA VAL A 87 5.79 19.34 -21.58
C VAL A 87 6.61 18.21 -22.21
N PRO A 88 5.99 17.19 -22.83
CA PRO A 88 6.72 16.19 -23.65
C PRO A 88 7.43 16.79 -24.89
N ALA A 89 7.29 18.10 -25.15
CA ALA A 89 7.84 18.79 -26.31
C ALA A 89 9.37 18.95 -26.33
N VAL A 90 10.07 18.73 -25.20
CA VAL A 90 11.55 18.78 -25.18
C VAL A 90 12.14 17.53 -25.85
N ARG A 91 11.48 16.38 -25.77
CA ARG A 91 11.95 15.11 -26.35
C ARG A 91 11.89 15.12 -27.88
N GLU A 92 10.90 15.80 -28.46
CA GLU A 92 10.77 15.96 -29.93
C GLU A 92 11.77 16.97 -30.51
N ARG A 93 12.21 17.96 -29.72
CA ARG A 93 13.24 18.93 -30.12
C ARG A 93 14.64 18.32 -30.14
N MET A 94 14.91 17.30 -29.32
CA MET A 94 16.20 16.58 -29.29
C MET A 94 16.33 15.58 -30.45
N ASP A 95 15.28 14.81 -30.78
CA ASP A 95 15.34 13.86 -31.91
C ASP A 95 15.57 14.55 -33.27
N LYS A 96 15.10 15.80 -33.43
CA LYS A 96 15.32 16.60 -34.64
C LYS A 96 16.73 17.21 -34.72
N ARG A 97 17.48 17.25 -33.62
CA ARG A 97 18.87 17.73 -33.56
C ARG A 97 19.89 16.62 -33.85
N GLU A 98 19.51 15.35 -33.64
CA GLU A 98 20.37 14.18 -33.87
C GLU A 98 20.30 13.63 -35.31
N ARG A 99 19.45 14.22 -36.16
CA ARG A 99 19.27 13.84 -37.58
C ARG A 99 19.81 14.87 -38.59
N LEU A 100 20.67 15.79 -38.14
CA LEU A 100 21.40 16.77 -38.97
C LEU A 100 22.89 16.57 -38.75
#